data_AF-A0A1V5K015-F1
#
_entry.id   AF-A0A1V5K015-F1
#
_cell.length_a   1.000
_cell.length_b   1.000
_cell.length_c   1.000
_cell.angle_alpha   90.00
_cell.angle_beta   90.00
_cell.angle_gamma   90.00
#
_symmetry.space_group_name_H-M   'P 1'
#
loop_
_entity.id
_entity.type
_entity.pdbx_description
1 polymer ?
#
loop_
_entity_poly.entity_id
_entity_poly.type
_entity_poly.pdbx_seq_one_letter_code
_entity_poly.pdbx_strand_id
1 'polypeptide(L)' 'MESRLFRGLFFAGEILDLDAPTGGYNLQAAFSTGRLAGLSAARGGEGREVRRQ' A
#
# COMPACT_ATOMS: atom_id res chain seq x y z
N MET A 1 -0.04 -0.74 -4.31
CA MET A 1 -1.22 -0.62 -3.42
C MET A 1 -1.70 0.83 -3.31
N GLU A 2 -1.72 1.60 -4.41
CA GLU A 2 -2.14 3.02 -4.40
C GLU A 2 -3.66 3.11 -4.36
N SER A 3 -4.20 4.09 -3.64
CA SER A 3 -5.62 4.43 -3.67
C SER A 3 -6.03 4.89 -5.05
N ARG A 4 -7.20 4.43 -5.50
CA ARG A 4 -7.81 4.86 -6.77
C ARG A 4 -8.40 6.27 -6.69
N LEU A 5 -8.70 6.75 -5.49
CA LEU A 5 -9.32 8.05 -5.25
C LEU A 5 -8.31 9.14 -4.91
N PHE A 6 -7.25 8.77 -4.19
CA PHE A 6 -6.22 9.69 -3.71
C PHE A 6 -4.85 9.26 -4.17
N ARG A 7 -4.32 9.91 -5.20
CA ARG A 7 -2.97 9.65 -5.70
C ARG A 7 -1.93 9.92 -4.62
N GLY A 8 -0.93 9.04 -4.50
CA GLY A 8 0.11 9.13 -3.46
C GLY A 8 -0.29 8.55 -2.10
N LEU A 9 -1.55 8.13 -1.91
CA LEU A 9 -1.98 7.42 -0.71
C LEU A 9 -1.89 5.91 -0.94
N PHE A 10 -1.24 5.18 -0.02
CA PHE A 10 -1.03 3.74 -0.13
C PHE A 10 -1.48 3.04 1.16
N PHE A 11 -1.95 1.80 1.02
CA PHE A 11 -2.40 0.97 2.13
C PHE A 11 -1.71 -0.40 2.09
N ALA A 12 -1.56 -1.02 3.26
CA ALA A 12 -0.95 -2.34 3.43
C ALA A 12 -1.39 -2.96 4.77
N GLY A 13 -1.29 -4.28 4.86
CA GLY A 13 -1.64 -5.02 6.08
C GLY A 13 -3.14 -5.06 6.36
N GLU A 14 -3.46 -5.23 7.63
CA GLU A 14 -4.80 -5.55 8.16
C GLU A 14 -5.82 -4.41 8.03
N ILE A 15 -5.40 -3.20 7.65
CA ILE A 15 -6.34 -2.12 7.32
C ILE A 15 -7.07 -2.37 5.98
N LEU A 16 -6.54 -3.28 5.15
CA LEU A 16 -7.21 -3.75 3.95
C LEU A 16 -8.28 -4.77 4.35
N ASP A 17 -9.39 -4.79 3.62
CA ASP A 17 -10.45 -5.79 3.78
C ASP A 17 -9.98 -7.16 3.24
N LEU A 18 -9.06 -7.75 3.98
CA LEU A 18 -8.40 -9.02 3.73
C LEU A 18 -8.34 -9.78 5.05
N ASP A 19 -8.87 -11.00 5.06
CA ASP A 19 -8.77 -11.90 6.19
C ASP A 19 -8.35 -13.29 5.71
N ALA A 20 -7.69 -14.03 6.59
CA ALA A 20 -7.20 -15.36 6.31
C ALA A 20 -7.24 -16.22 7.58
N PRO A 21 -7.31 -17.56 7.44
CA PRO A 21 -7.21 -18.47 8.57
C PRO A 21 -5.94 -18.24 9.40
N THR A 22 -5.95 -18.76 10.63
CA THR A 22 -4.74 -18.84 11.45
C THR A 22 -3.66 -19.69 10.76
N GLY A 23 -2.41 -19.56 11.20
CA GLY A 23 -1.26 -20.22 10.56
C GLY A 23 -0.32 -19.27 9.79
N GLY A 24 -0.40 -17.97 10.06
CA GLY A 24 0.56 -16.98 9.56
C GLY A 24 0.19 -16.33 8.22
N TYR A 25 -0.97 -16.62 7.66
CA TYR A 25 -1.43 -16.03 6.40
C TYR A 25 -1.62 -14.50 6.50
N ASN A 26 -2.16 -13.99 7.61
CA ASN A 26 -2.27 -12.55 7.84
C ASN A 26 -0.90 -11.86 7.92
N LEU A 27 0.10 -12.53 8.49
CA LEU A 27 1.49 -12.01 8.49
C LEU A 27 2.08 -12.01 7.07
N GLN A 28 1.87 -13.08 6.32
CA GLN A 28 2.31 -13.16 4.92
C GLN A 28 1.65 -12.07 4.05
N ALA A 29 0.35 -11.83 4.25
CA ALA A 29 -0.38 -10.77 3.59
C ALA A 29 0.15 -9.38 3.99
N ALA A 30 0.41 -9.15 5.27
CA ALA A 30 0.98 -7.90 5.78
C ALA A 30 2.37 -7.61 5.17
N PHE A 31 3.28 -8.57 5.17
CA PHE A 31 4.62 -8.39 4.59
C PHE A 31 4.56 -8.20 3.06
N SER A 32 3.75 -8.99 2.37
CA SER A 32 3.64 -8.92 0.91
C SER A 32 3.04 -7.59 0.45
N THR A 33 1.94 -7.16 1.07
CA THR A 33 1.30 -5.88 0.75
C THR A 33 2.15 -4.69 1.18
N GLY A 34 2.83 -4.76 2.32
CA GLY A 34 3.77 -3.74 2.80
C GLY A 34 4.93 -3.50 1.83
N ARG A 35 5.58 -4.59 1.37
CA ARG A 35 6.65 -4.49 0.37
C ARG A 35 6.15 -3.86 -0.92
N LEU A 36 4.99 -4.26 -1.43
CA LEU A 36 4.42 -3.71 -2.64
C LEU A 36 4.04 -2.23 -2.48
N ALA A 37 3.42 -1.85 -1.36
CA ALA A 37 3.05 -0.47 -1.07
C ALA A 37 4.29 0.43 -1.02
N GLY A 38 5.33 0.04 -0.26
CA GLY A 38 6.57 0.80 -0.14
C GLY A 38 7.29 0.97 -1.48
N LEU A 39 7.47 -0.11 -2.25
CA LEU A 39 8.09 -0.03 -3.58
C LEU A 39 7.27 0.83 -4.56
N SER A 40 5.94 0.76 -4.50
CA SER A 40 5.08 1.58 -5.35
C SER A 40 5.17 3.06 -4.96
N ALA A 41 5.18 3.37 -3.67
CA ALA A 41 5.30 4.73 -3.16
C ALA A 41 6.64 5.36 -3.53
N ALA A 42 7.74 4.60 -3.40
CA ALA A 42 9.07 5.06 -3.78
C ALA A 42 9.17 5.37 -5.29
N ARG A 43 8.59 4.51 -6.15
CA ARG A 43 8.55 4.74 -7.61
C ARG A 43 7.66 5.92 -8.02
N GLY A 44 6.56 6.14 -7.30
CA GLY A 44 5.59 7.21 -7.60
C GLY A 44 6.05 8.61 -7.20
N GLY A 45 7.10 8.72 -6.37
CA GLY A 45 7.65 9.99 -5.90
C GLY A 45 8.47 10.77 -6.93
N GLU A 46 8.87 10.15 -8.05
CA GLU A 46 9.81 10.75 -9.01
C GLU A 46 9.19 11.75 -10.01
N GLY A 47 7.98 12.29 -9.80
CA GLY A 47 7.40 13.16 -10.84
C GLY A 47 6.18 14.01 -10.50
N ARG A 48 6.01 14.51 -9.27
CA ARG A 48 4.85 15.38 -8.99
C ARG A 48 5.21 16.61 -8.19
N GLU A 49 5.42 17.69 -8.94
CA GLU A 49 5.22 19.07 -8.50
C GLU A 49 3.84 19.18 -7.84
N VAL A 50 3.85 19.49 -6.55
CA VAL A 50 2.64 19.76 -5.78
C VAL A 50 2.03 21.04 -6.34
N ARG A 51 1.03 20.91 -7.22
CA ARG A 51 0.08 22.01 -7.44
C ARG A 51 -0.71 22.17 -6.16
N ARG A 52 -0.14 22.94 -5.23
CA ARG A 52 -0.87 23.61 -4.16
C ARG A 52 -1.85 24.54 -4.88
N GLN A 53 -3.13 24.22 -4.80
CA GLN A 53 -4.16 25.24 -4.88
C GLN A 53 -4.24 25.92 -3.52
#